data_AF-A0A957PK94-F1
#
_entry.id   AF-A0A957PK94-F1
#
_cell.length_a   1.000
_cell.length_b   1.000
_cell.length_c   1.000
_cell.angle_alpha   90.00
_cell.angle_beta   90.00
_cell.angle_gamma   90.00
#
_symmetry.space_group_name_H-M   'P 1'
#
loop_
_entity.id
_entity.type
_entity.pdbx_description
1 polymer ?
#
loop_
_entity_poly.entity_id
_entity_poly.type
_entity_poly.pdbx_seq_one_letter_code
_entity_poly.pdbx_strand_id
1 'polypeptide(L)'
;MHEVPSIPLEFDAYSEPEMRQRSLTFFNMMKKRHSTRDFADQPVPLAVIRHCLETAGRAPSGANQQPWHFVVVTDPDVKHQIRLAAEEEERAFYSGGAGDEWLAALEPIGTGVSKP
;
A
#
# COMPACT_ATOMS: atom_id res chain seq x y z
N MET A 1 5.06 6.62 38.14
CA MET A 1 4.26 6.46 36.91
C MET A 1 4.42 7.75 36.13
N HIS A 2 4.96 7.73 34.91
CA HIS A 2 5.01 8.97 34.11
C HIS A 2 3.58 9.25 33.64
N GLU A 3 3.06 10.41 34.02
CA GLU A 3 1.74 10.87 33.60
C GLU A 3 1.88 11.52 32.23
N VAL A 4 1.18 10.99 31.23
CA VAL A 4 1.11 11.61 29.90
C VAL A 4 -0.09 12.56 29.93
N PRO A 5 0.11 13.88 29.77
CA PRO A 5 -0.99 14.83 29.83
C PRO A 5 -1.95 14.59 28.66
N SER A 6 -3.25 14.58 28.94
CA SER A 6 -4.26 14.63 27.89
C SER A 6 -4.38 16.05 27.36
N ILE A 7 -4.62 16.17 26.05
CA ILE A 7 -4.90 17.43 25.38
C ILE A 7 -6.32 17.38 24.78
N PRO A 8 -7.05 18.51 24.70
CA PRO A 8 -8.32 18.56 23.97
C PRO A 8 -8.14 18.12 22.52
N LEU A 9 -9.12 17.39 21.99
CA LEU A 9 -9.12 16.99 20.59
C LEU A 9 -9.49 18.18 19.71
N GLU A 10 -8.60 18.56 18.79
CA GLU A 10 -8.94 19.43 17.67
C GLU A 10 -9.79 18.65 16.66
N PHE A 11 -11.09 18.95 16.60
CA PHE A 11 -12.05 18.23 15.77
C PHE A 11 -12.94 19.18 14.98
N ASP A 12 -12.96 19.01 13.66
CA ASP A 12 -13.87 19.72 12.77
C ASP A 12 -15.22 18.99 12.71
N ALA A 13 -16.25 19.60 13.29
CA ALA A 13 -17.63 19.11 13.17
C ALA A 13 -18.26 19.60 11.86
N TYR A 14 -18.92 18.70 11.15
CA TYR A 14 -19.61 19.00 9.88
C TYR A 14 -21.12 18.79 10.03
N SER A 15 -21.92 19.51 9.24
CA SER A 15 -23.37 19.25 9.16
C SER A 15 -23.65 17.89 8.52
N GLU A 16 -24.78 17.25 8.86
CA GLU A 16 -25.14 15.95 8.28
C GLU A 16 -25.14 15.96 6.72
N PRO A 17 -25.70 16.98 6.03
CA PRO A 17 -25.63 17.04 4.58
C PRO A 17 -24.19 17.07 4.05
N GLU A 18 -23.30 17.81 4.72
CA GLU A 18 -21.89 17.90 4.34
C GLU A 18 -21.16 16.57 4.59
N MET A 19 -21.40 15.91 5.73
CA MET A 19 -20.85 14.59 6.03
C MET A 19 -21.21 13.57 4.95
N ARG A 20 -22.48 13.57 4.50
CA ARG A 20 -22.97 12.71 3.42
C ARG A 20 -22.27 13.00 2.09
N GLN A 21 -22.09 14.28 1.75
CA GLN A 21 -21.42 14.67 0.51
C GLN A 21 -19.94 14.28 0.51
N ARG A 22 -19.23 14.52 1.62
CA ARG A 22 -17.81 14.19 1.78
C ARG A 22 -17.57 12.68 1.73
N SER A 23 -18.39 11.90 2.44
CA SER A 23 -18.27 10.44 2.43
C SER A 23 -18.54 9.85 1.05
N LEU A 24 -19.56 10.34 0.33
CA LEU A 24 -19.84 9.91 -1.05
C LEU A 24 -18.70 10.28 -2.01
N THR A 25 -18.12 11.47 -1.85
CA THR A 25 -17.00 11.93 -2.68
C THR A 25 -15.78 11.02 -2.48
N PHE A 26 -15.42 10.74 -1.23
CA PHE A 26 -14.31 9.85 -0.89
C PHE A 26 -14.58 8.42 -1.37
N PHE A 27 -15.79 7.89 -1.14
CA PHE A 27 -16.20 6.57 -1.63
C PHE A 27 -16.03 6.46 -3.14
N ASN A 28 -16.51 7.45 -3.90
CA ASN A 28 -16.40 7.45 -5.35
C ASN A 28 -14.95 7.56 -5.84
N MET A 29 -14.08 8.25 -5.10
CA MET A 29 -12.64 8.27 -5.36
C MET A 29 -12.03 6.88 -5.13
N MET A 30 -12.27 6.28 -3.96
CA MET A 30 -11.71 4.97 -3.60
C MET A 30 -12.23 3.84 -4.49
N LYS A 31 -13.48 3.93 -4.95
CA LYS A 31 -14.10 2.97 -5.87
C LYS A 31 -13.36 2.85 -7.21
N LYS A 32 -12.65 3.90 -7.65
CA LYS A 32 -11.88 3.87 -8.91
C LYS A 32 -10.55 3.12 -8.79
N ARG A 33 -10.04 2.93 -7.57
CA ARG A 33 -8.77 2.25 -7.32
C ARG A 33 -8.91 0.76 -7.64
N HIS A 34 -8.00 0.27 -8.46
CA HIS A 34 -7.79 -1.16 -8.72
C HIS A 34 -6.28 -1.44 -8.62
N SER A 35 -5.92 -2.72 -8.52
CA SER A 35 -4.52 -3.11 -8.49
C SER A 35 -3.99 -3.12 -9.93
N THR A 36 -3.16 -2.15 -10.28
CA THR A 36 -2.48 -2.04 -11.58
C THR A 36 -1.20 -2.87 -11.55
N ARG A 37 -0.91 -3.58 -12.65
CA ARG A 37 0.30 -4.42 -12.79
C ARG A 37 1.26 -3.97 -13.88
N ASP A 38 0.82 -3.05 -14.74
CA ASP A 38 1.63 -2.45 -15.79
C ASP A 38 1.85 -0.97 -15.45
N PHE A 39 3.11 -0.59 -15.24
CA PHE A 39 3.50 0.76 -14.81
C PHE A 39 4.31 1.45 -15.91
N ALA A 40 4.12 2.77 -16.02
CA ALA A 40 4.94 3.59 -16.91
C ALA A 40 6.27 3.97 -16.24
N ASP A 41 7.32 4.17 -17.03
CA ASP A 41 8.64 4.63 -16.56
C ASP A 41 8.68 6.12 -16.18
N GLN A 42 7.53 6.81 -16.23
CA GLN A 42 7.43 8.22 -15.92
C GLN A 42 7.79 8.46 -14.43
N PRO A 43 8.77 9.33 -14.13
CA PRO A 43 9.15 9.60 -12.75
C PRO A 43 8.04 10.33 -11.99
N VAL A 44 7.84 9.94 -10.74
CA VAL A 44 6.95 10.59 -9.78
C VAL A 44 7.76 11.49 -8.86
N PRO A 45 7.35 12.75 -8.59
CA PRO A 45 8.06 13.61 -7.66
C PRO A 45 8.16 12.99 -6.26
N LEU A 46 9.36 12.98 -5.66
CA LEU A 46 9.60 12.37 -4.35
C LEU A 46 8.74 12.98 -3.23
N ALA A 47 8.36 14.26 -3.34
CA ALA A 47 7.46 14.90 -2.39
C ALA A 47 6.07 14.22 -2.36
N VAL A 48 5.57 13.76 -3.50
CA VAL A 48 4.29 13.03 -3.58
C VAL A 48 4.42 11.69 -2.84
N ILE A 49 5.50 10.95 -3.09
CA ILE A 49 5.78 9.68 -2.39
C ILE A 49 5.88 9.91 -0.88
N ARG A 50 6.60 10.95 -0.46
CA ARG A 50 6.74 11.31 0.96
C ARG A 50 5.39 11.56 1.63
N HIS A 51 4.51 12.37 1.04
CA HIS A 51 3.19 12.62 1.62
C HIS A 51 2.35 11.34 1.74
N CYS A 52 2.45 10.41 0.77
CA CYS A 52 1.79 9.11 0.87
C CYS A 52 2.30 8.29 2.07
N LEU A 53 3.62 8.26 2.30
CA LEU A 53 4.23 7.55 3.42
C LEU A 53 3.90 8.21 4.77
N GLU A 54 3.97 9.54 4.85
CA GLU A 54 3.59 10.29 6.06
C GLU A 54 2.11 10.09 6.40
N THR A 55 1.25 9.99 5.39
CA THR A 55 -0.17 9.65 5.56
C THR A 55 -0.31 8.22 6.10
N ALA A 56 0.41 7.23 5.53
CA ALA A 56 0.37 5.85 6.01
C ALA A 56 0.82 5.73 7.47
N GLY A 57 1.83 6.52 7.87
CA GLY A 57 2.32 6.58 9.25
C GLY A 57 1.32 7.12 10.28
N ARG A 58 0.19 7.70 9.85
CA ARG A 58 -0.90 8.11 10.75
C ARG A 58 -1.84 6.98 11.15
N ALA A 59 -1.62 5.76 10.66
CA ALA A 59 -2.34 4.59 11.15
C ALA A 59 -2.17 4.45 12.68
N PRO A 60 -3.19 3.98 13.41
CA PRO A 60 -3.02 3.64 14.82
C PRO A 60 -2.09 2.42 14.96
N SER A 61 -1.37 2.34 16.08
CA SER A 61 -0.55 1.18 16.43
C SER A 61 -0.73 0.81 17.90
N GLY A 62 -0.63 -0.48 18.21
CA GLY A 62 -0.69 -0.98 19.58
C GLY A 62 0.36 -0.29 20.43
N ALA A 63 -0.06 0.29 21.56
CA ALA A 63 0.80 1.09 22.44
C ALA A 63 1.62 2.20 21.72
N ASN A 64 1.10 2.74 20.61
CA ASN A 64 1.75 3.76 19.77
C ASN A 64 3.18 3.38 19.30
N GLN A 65 3.44 2.09 19.08
CA GLN A 65 4.77 1.60 18.73
C GLN A 65 5.26 2.02 17.33
N GLN A 66 4.34 2.40 16.43
CA GLN A 66 4.63 2.73 15.03
C GLN A 66 5.60 1.73 14.36
N PRO A 67 5.29 0.41 14.38
CA PRO A 67 6.26 -0.65 14.05
C PRO A 67 6.43 -0.86 12.54
N TRP A 68 6.45 0.22 11.76
CA TRP A 68 6.58 0.20 10.31
C TRP A 68 7.87 0.87 9.87
N HIS A 69 8.51 0.27 8.87
CA HIS A 69 9.62 0.87 8.15
C HIS A 69 9.28 0.90 6.66
N PHE A 70 9.36 2.08 6.05
CA PHE A 70 9.12 2.26 4.62
C PHE A 70 10.45 2.48 3.91
N VAL A 71 10.79 1.58 2.98
CA VAL A 71 12.00 1.68 2.15
C VAL A 71 11.60 2.15 0.75
N VAL A 72 12.16 3.27 0.31
CA VAL A 72 11.97 3.78 -1.06
C VAL A 72 13.20 3.42 -1.88
N VAL A 73 13.02 2.61 -2.92
CA VAL A 73 14.08 2.19 -3.83
C VAL A 73 13.89 2.89 -5.18
N THR A 74 14.77 3.83 -5.50
CA THR A 74 14.77 4.54 -6.79
C THR A 74 15.89 4.08 -7.72
N ASP A 75 16.95 3.49 -7.17
CA ASP A 75 18.10 3.00 -7.92
C ASP A 75 17.68 1.85 -8.88
N PRO A 76 17.94 1.97 -10.19
CA PRO A 76 17.51 0.99 -11.18
C PRO A 76 18.22 -0.37 -11.01
N ASP A 77 19.49 -0.38 -10.59
CA ASP A 77 20.25 -1.61 -10.39
C ASP A 77 19.71 -2.35 -9.17
N VAL A 78 19.44 -1.64 -8.06
CA VAL A 78 18.82 -2.23 -6.87
C VAL A 78 17.42 -2.78 -7.18
N LYS A 79 16.59 -2.03 -7.95
CA LYS A 79 15.28 -2.53 -8.40
C LYS A 79 15.42 -3.79 -9.25
N HIS A 80 16.41 -3.85 -10.14
CA HIS A 80 16.66 -5.02 -10.97
C HIS A 80 17.04 -6.25 -10.12
N GLN A 81 17.90 -6.08 -9.11
CA GLN A 81 18.25 -7.18 -8.20
C GLN A 81 17.02 -7.69 -7.41
N ILE A 82 16.18 -6.78 -6.92
CA ILE A 82 14.92 -7.15 -6.25
C ILE A 82 14.01 -7.94 -7.19
N ARG A 83 13.88 -7.51 -8.45
CA ARG A 83 13.08 -8.22 -9.46
C ARG A 83 13.59 -9.64 -9.67
N LEU A 84 14.89 -9.84 -9.90
CA LEU A 84 15.46 -11.16 -10.14
C LEU A 84 15.20 -12.12 -8.97
N ALA A 85 15.39 -11.66 -7.73
CA ALA A 85 15.10 -12.44 -6.54
C ALA A 85 13.60 -12.76 -6.41
N ALA A 86 12.72 -11.80 -6.66
CA ALA A 86 11.27 -12.02 -6.63
C ALA A 86 10.81 -13.03 -7.68
N GLU A 87 11.34 -12.95 -8.92
CA GLU A 87 11.01 -13.92 -9.97
C GLU A 87 11.54 -15.32 -9.66
N GLU A 88 12.65 -15.46 -8.94
CA GLU A 88 13.15 -16.75 -8.46
C GLU A 88 12.21 -17.40 -7.45
N GLU A 89 11.75 -16.64 -6.45
CA GLU A 89 10.77 -17.10 -5.47
C GLU A 89 9.43 -17.47 -6.13
N GLU A 90 8.98 -16.69 -7.11
CA GLU A 90 7.76 -16.97 -7.85
C GLU A 90 7.87 -18.24 -8.71
N ARG A 91 9.05 -18.54 -9.27
CA ARG A 91 9.26 -19.84 -9.94
C ARG A 91 9.06 -20.99 -8.96
N ALA A 92 9.66 -20.91 -7.78
CA ALA A 92 9.51 -21.94 -6.75
C ALA A 92 8.04 -22.08 -6.29
N PHE A 93 7.35 -20.95 -6.15
CA PHE A 93 5.93 -20.89 -5.79
C PHE A 93 5.04 -21.61 -6.81
N TYR A 94 5.15 -21.24 -8.09
CA TYR A 94 4.34 -21.79 -9.16
C TYR A 94 4.75 -23.23 -9.56
N SER A 95 5.97 -23.68 -9.25
CA SER A 95 6.44 -25.04 -9.56
C SER A 95 6.05 -26.10 -8.52
N GLY A 96 5.31 -25.74 -7.48
CA GLY A 96 4.84 -26.67 -6.45
C GLY A 96 4.90 -26.16 -5.00
N GLY A 97 5.31 -24.91 -4.78
CA GLY A 97 5.26 -24.27 -3.46
C GLY A 97 3.85 -23.80 -3.05
N ALA A 98 2.95 -23.62 -4.02
CA ALA A 98 1.56 -23.23 -3.80
C ALA A 98 0.63 -24.43 -3.86
N GLY A 99 -0.37 -24.48 -2.97
CA GLY A 99 -1.45 -25.47 -3.06
C GLY A 99 -2.37 -25.23 -4.26
N ASP A 100 -2.95 -26.30 -4.80
CA ASP A 100 -3.78 -26.27 -6.02
C ASP A 100 -4.94 -25.26 -5.92
N GLU A 101 -5.58 -25.15 -4.76
CA GLU A 101 -6.67 -24.20 -4.50
C GLU A 101 -6.21 -22.75 -4.66
N TRP A 102 -4.99 -22.44 -4.21
CA TRP A 102 -4.43 -21.10 -4.31
C TRP A 102 -4.01 -20.76 -5.74
N LEU A 103 -3.46 -21.73 -6.47
CA LEU A 103 -3.13 -21.56 -7.89
C LEU A 103 -4.38 -21.30 -8.73
N ALA A 104 -5.47 -22.03 -8.47
CA ALA A 104 -6.76 -21.82 -9.12
C ALA A 104 -7.33 -20.42 -8.83
N ALA A 105 -7.12 -19.88 -7.63
CA ALA A 105 -7.54 -18.52 -7.28
C ALA A 105 -6.74 -17.42 -8.03
N LEU A 106 -5.50 -17.70 -8.43
CA LEU A 106 -4.64 -16.76 -9.15
C LEU A 106 -4.90 -16.76 -10.67
N GLU A 107 -5.40 -17.86 -11.23
CA GLU A 107 -5.64 -18.01 -12.67
C GLU A 107 -6.48 -16.86 -13.27
N PRO A 108 -7.63 -16.45 -12.69
CA PRO A 108 -8.45 -15.39 -13.27
C PRO A 108 -7.78 -14.01 -13.22
N ILE A 109 -6.75 -13.86 -12.38
CA ILE A 109 -6.00 -12.62 -12.19
C ILE A 109 -4.84 -12.52 -13.20
N GLY A 110 -4.43 -13.64 -13.81
CA GLY A 110 -3.40 -13.69 -14.84
C GLY A 110 -1.99 -13.40 -14.32
N THR A 111 -1.73 -13.59 -13.02
CA THR A 111 -0.38 -13.44 -12.47
C THR A 111 0.47 -14.65 -12.78
N GLY A 112 1.77 -14.41 -12.95
CA GLY A 112 2.77 -15.47 -13.09
C GLY A 112 4.11 -15.03 -12.54
N VAL A 113 5.14 -15.75 -12.97
CA VAL A 113 6.53 -15.55 -12.54
C VAL A 113 7.05 -14.16 -12.89
N SER A 114 6.80 -13.70 -14.12
CA SER A 114 7.34 -12.42 -14.62
C SER A 114 6.84 -11.24 -13.79
N LYS A 115 7.76 -10.39 -13.34
CA LYS A 115 7.47 -9.10 -12.68
C LYS A 115 7.98 -7.96 -13.59
N PRO A 116 7.17 -7.54 -14.58
CA PRO A 116 7.59 -6.58 -15.59
C PRO A 116 8.05 -5.25 -14.99
#